data_AF-A0A239E8A2-F1
#
_entry.id   AF-A0A239E8A2-F1
#
_cell.length_a   1.000
_cell.length_b   1.000
_cell.length_c   1.000
_cell.angle_alpha   90.00
_cell.angle_beta   90.00
_cell.angle_gamma   90.00
#
_symmetry.space_group_name_H-M   'P 1'
#
loop_
_entity.id
_entity.type
_entity.pdbx_description
1 polymer ?
#
loop_
_entity_poly.entity_id
_entity_poly.type
_entity_poly.pdbx_seq_one_letter_code
_entity_poly.pdbx_strand_id
1 'polypeptide(L)'
;MDVARTDEVAGVLRDAGRLGPYFELRAGGTDGGTWRPFGTDGPRLGDLTLDHAERLGTGERRVAASLLFQGLAARVWSPVLAAAAVGVVPDMAELQWSWAPGEPIRLGVPEPRGWRVDGPAEAASVIHPMVVDGLLRPLRASMAEIVRMAGGLVWGNAASALAGTMRVPGSPVRAALVRELLAREPLAGTLDDRFVRRSCCLYYRVPGGGMCGDCGLLTGS
;
A
#
# COMPACT_ATOMS: atom_id res chain seq x y z
N MET A 1 -12.49 -16.03 -14.30
CA MET A 1 -12.13 -16.09 -12.88
C MET A 1 -13.41 -16.30 -12.07
N ASP A 2 -13.41 -17.23 -11.12
CA ASP A 2 -14.59 -17.59 -10.34
C ASP A 2 -14.88 -16.53 -9.25
N VAL A 3 -16.15 -16.21 -9.01
CA VAL A 3 -16.55 -15.16 -8.06
C VAL A 3 -16.54 -15.74 -6.64
N ALA A 4 -15.78 -15.12 -5.74
CA ALA A 4 -15.77 -15.50 -4.33
C ALA A 4 -17.04 -15.01 -3.64
N ARG A 5 -17.54 -15.77 -2.66
CA ARG A 5 -18.73 -15.35 -1.91
C ARG A 5 -18.37 -14.20 -0.96
N THR A 6 -19.30 -13.28 -0.70
CA THR A 6 -19.06 -12.12 0.18
C THR A 6 -18.60 -12.51 1.58
N ASP A 7 -19.13 -13.59 2.16
CA ASP A 7 -18.73 -14.12 3.46
C ASP A 7 -17.30 -14.67 3.48
N GLU A 8 -16.88 -15.31 2.38
CA GLU A 8 -15.52 -15.80 2.17
C GLU A 8 -14.53 -14.65 2.07
N VAL A 9 -14.80 -13.64 1.23
CA VAL A 9 -13.93 -12.45 1.11
C VAL A 9 -13.81 -11.73 2.45
N ALA A 10 -14.93 -11.49 3.15
CA ALA A 10 -14.93 -10.84 4.45
C ALA A 10 -14.17 -11.66 5.51
N GLY A 11 -14.29 -12.99 5.48
CA GLY A 11 -13.54 -13.91 6.35
C GLY A 11 -12.03 -13.81 6.12
N VAL A 12 -11.59 -13.90 4.87
CA VAL A 12 -10.17 -13.81 4.49
C VAL A 12 -9.57 -12.45 4.86
N LEU A 13 -10.29 -11.35 4.63
CA LEU A 13 -9.83 -10.00 5.03
C LEU A 13 -9.71 -9.85 6.55
N ARG A 14 -10.63 -10.45 7.31
CA ARG A 14 -10.56 -10.46 8.78
C ARG A 14 -9.35 -11.25 9.28
N ASP A 15 -9.06 -12.40 8.67
CA ASP A 15 -7.89 -13.21 9.02
C ASP A 15 -6.58 -12.51 8.64
N ALA A 16 -6.53 -11.84 7.47
CA ALA A 16 -5.41 -10.99 7.08
C ALA A 16 -5.13 -9.90 8.11
N GLY A 17 -6.16 -9.22 8.62
CA GLY A 17 -6.03 -8.17 9.63
C GLY A 17 -5.31 -8.61 10.91
N ARG A 18 -5.35 -9.92 11.25
CA ARG A 18 -4.63 -10.47 12.41
C ARG A 18 -3.10 -10.44 12.26
N LEU A 19 -2.59 -10.23 11.05
CA LEU A 19 -1.15 -10.11 10.78
C LEU A 19 -0.59 -8.75 11.21
N GLY A 20 -1.45 -7.75 11.45
CA GLY A 20 -1.06 -6.46 12.01
C GLY A 20 -1.76 -5.27 11.35
N PRO A 21 -1.48 -4.04 11.81
CA PRO A 21 -2.25 -2.84 11.49
C PRO A 21 -2.19 -2.43 10.00
N TYR A 22 -1.17 -2.88 9.26
CA TYR A 22 -1.09 -2.63 7.82
C TYR A 22 -2.00 -3.58 7.01
N PHE A 23 -2.39 -4.73 7.58
CA PHE A 23 -3.24 -5.73 6.94
C PHE A 23 -4.73 -5.53 7.23
N GLU A 24 -5.07 -4.57 8.10
CA GLU A 24 -6.46 -4.28 8.44
C GLU A 24 -7.18 -3.62 7.27
N LEU A 25 -8.20 -4.31 6.74
CA LEU A 25 -9.17 -3.77 5.79
C LEU A 25 -10.57 -4.11 6.31
N ARG A 26 -11.37 -3.09 6.62
CA ARG A 26 -12.74 -3.30 7.09
C ARG A 26 -13.60 -3.85 5.95
N ALA A 27 -14.31 -4.94 6.22
CA ALA A 27 -15.17 -5.61 5.25
C ALA A 27 -16.63 -5.50 5.71
N GLY A 28 -17.45 -4.75 4.99
CA GLY A 28 -18.84 -4.46 5.38
C GLY A 28 -18.96 -3.33 6.39
N GLY A 29 -20.02 -2.52 6.27
CA GLY A 29 -20.43 -1.51 7.25
C GLY A 29 -19.32 -0.52 7.61
N THR A 30 -19.24 0.59 6.88
CA THR A 30 -18.34 1.71 7.19
C THR A 30 -18.87 2.54 8.36
N ASP A 31 -19.17 1.90 9.48
CA ASP A 31 -19.78 2.52 10.64
C ASP A 31 -18.75 3.35 11.43
N GLY A 32 -19.15 4.58 11.76
CA GLY A 32 -18.34 5.52 12.54
C GLY A 32 -17.28 6.28 11.72
N GLY A 33 -17.50 7.58 11.55
CA GLY A 33 -16.62 8.52 10.84
C GLY A 33 -17.07 8.81 9.41
N THR A 34 -16.46 9.83 8.79
CA THR A 34 -16.70 10.14 7.38
C THR A 34 -15.80 9.28 6.50
N TRP A 35 -16.41 8.46 5.66
CA TRP A 35 -15.73 7.61 4.68
C TRP A 35 -15.79 8.25 3.29
N ARG A 36 -14.70 8.14 2.55
CA ARG A 36 -14.53 8.76 1.23
C ARG A 36 -13.89 7.76 0.28
N PRO A 37 -14.05 7.90 -1.05
CA PRO A 37 -13.26 7.14 -2.00
C PRO A 37 -11.76 7.33 -1.75
N PHE A 38 -11.00 6.26 -1.85
CA PHE A 38 -9.56 6.29 -1.62
C PHE A 38 -8.85 7.18 -2.65
N GLY A 39 -7.99 8.08 -2.16
CA GLY A 39 -7.05 8.81 -3.00
C GLY A 39 -7.61 9.98 -3.81
N THR A 40 -8.90 10.35 -3.68
CA THR A 40 -9.51 11.42 -4.52
C THR A 40 -9.70 12.77 -3.82
N ASP A 41 -9.51 12.85 -2.50
CA ASP A 41 -9.72 14.08 -1.73
C ASP A 41 -8.39 14.82 -1.47
N GLY A 42 -7.99 15.65 -2.43
CA GLY A 42 -6.74 16.42 -2.41
C GLY A 42 -6.56 17.29 -1.16
N PRO A 43 -7.52 18.15 -0.78
CA PRO A 43 -7.45 18.93 0.45
C PRO A 43 -7.25 18.05 1.69
N ARG A 44 -8.00 16.95 1.82
CA ARG A 44 -7.87 16.03 2.96
C ARG A 44 -6.52 15.31 3.00
N LEU A 45 -5.99 14.93 1.83
CA LEU A 45 -4.64 14.39 1.71
C LEU A 45 -3.59 15.44 2.08
N GLY A 46 -3.85 16.72 1.81
CA GLY A 46 -3.02 17.85 2.23
C GLY A 46 -2.95 17.97 3.75
N ASP A 47 -4.12 17.99 4.41
CA ASP A 47 -4.23 18.03 5.87
C ASP A 47 -3.53 16.82 6.51
N LEU A 48 -3.77 15.62 5.99
CA LEU A 48 -3.10 14.41 6.48
C LEU A 48 -1.58 14.46 6.27
N THR A 49 -1.10 15.07 5.19
CA THR A 49 0.34 15.26 4.95
C THR A 49 0.95 16.19 5.98
N LEU A 50 0.26 17.27 6.36
CA LEU A 50 0.71 18.20 7.39
C LEU A 50 0.73 17.54 8.78
N ASP A 51 -0.36 16.88 9.15
CA ASP A 51 -0.47 16.14 10.40
C ASP A 51 0.57 14.99 10.48
N HIS A 52 0.89 14.34 9.36
CA HIS A 52 2.00 13.39 9.30
C HIS A 52 3.38 14.06 9.45
N ALA A 53 3.58 15.25 8.90
CA ALA A 53 4.82 16.02 9.05
C ALA A 53 5.06 16.41 10.51
N GLU A 54 4.01 16.86 11.21
CA GLU A 54 4.04 17.18 12.64
C GLU A 54 4.43 15.96 13.48
N ARG A 55 3.80 14.79 13.25
CA ARG A 55 4.15 13.54 13.93
C ARG A 55 5.59 13.09 13.69
N LEU A 56 6.13 13.36 12.50
CA LEU A 56 7.53 13.08 12.16
C LEU A 56 8.49 14.15 12.69
N GLY A 57 7.99 15.26 13.23
CA GLY A 57 8.80 16.41 13.65
C GLY A 57 9.56 17.08 12.50
N THR A 58 9.11 16.94 11.25
CA THR A 58 9.81 17.49 10.08
C THR A 58 9.10 18.71 9.49
N GLY A 59 9.86 19.76 9.18
CA GLY A 59 9.36 20.89 8.39
C GLY A 59 9.29 20.61 6.89
N GLU A 60 9.78 19.44 6.45
CA GLU A 60 9.92 19.13 5.04
C GLU A 60 8.70 18.38 4.50
N ARG A 61 7.75 19.12 3.93
CA ARG A 61 6.51 18.56 3.35
C ARG A 61 6.75 17.39 2.39
N ARG A 62 7.83 17.41 1.61
CA ARG A 62 8.19 16.30 0.69
C ARG A 62 8.56 15.01 1.40
N VAL A 63 9.17 15.09 2.59
CA VAL A 63 9.53 13.92 3.41
C VAL A 63 8.25 13.29 3.93
N ALA A 64 7.36 14.11 4.51
CA ALA A 64 6.06 13.65 4.98
C ALA A 64 5.21 13.05 3.85
N ALA A 65 5.11 13.70 2.70
CA ALA A 65 4.35 13.19 1.56
C ALA A 65 4.92 11.84 1.04
N SER A 66 6.25 11.71 0.95
CA SER A 66 6.91 10.47 0.52
C SER A 66 6.59 9.29 1.45
N LEU A 67 6.71 9.50 2.76
CA LEU A 67 6.48 8.47 3.77
C LEU A 67 4.99 8.16 3.94
N LEU A 68 4.12 9.16 3.82
CA LEU A 68 2.67 8.98 3.80
C LEU A 68 2.25 8.12 2.61
N PHE A 69 2.72 8.45 1.40
CA PHE A 69 2.43 7.66 0.20
C PHE A 69 2.84 6.21 0.39
N GLN A 70 4.06 5.98 0.89
CA GLN A 70 4.54 4.62 1.18
C GLN A 70 3.65 3.90 2.20
N GLY A 71 3.25 4.58 3.27
CA GLY A 71 2.38 4.02 4.31
C GLY A 71 0.97 3.68 3.81
N LEU A 72 0.44 4.46 2.88
CA LEU A 72 -0.83 4.20 2.19
C LEU A 72 -0.69 3.03 1.22
N ALA A 73 0.37 3.00 0.39
CA ALA A 73 0.65 1.89 -0.52
C ALA A 73 0.79 0.57 0.26
N ALA A 74 1.49 0.56 1.40
CA ALA A 74 1.60 -0.62 2.26
C ALA A 74 0.25 -1.11 2.78
N ARG A 75 -0.66 -0.20 3.15
CA ARG A 75 -2.03 -0.53 3.61
C ARG A 75 -2.94 -1.05 2.50
N VAL A 76 -2.66 -0.72 1.24
CA VAL A 76 -3.34 -1.31 0.09
C VAL A 76 -2.76 -2.68 -0.24
N TRP A 77 -1.43 -2.80 -0.32
CA TRP A 77 -0.75 -4.06 -0.66
C TRP A 77 -1.02 -5.17 0.35
N SER A 78 -0.84 -4.89 1.64
CA SER A 78 -0.82 -5.92 2.68
C SER A 78 -2.08 -6.80 2.72
N PRO A 79 -3.31 -6.27 2.81
CA PRO A 79 -4.51 -7.11 2.83
C PRO A 79 -4.73 -7.88 1.52
N VAL A 80 -4.47 -7.24 0.37
CA VAL A 80 -4.62 -7.87 -0.96
C VAL A 80 -3.66 -9.06 -1.11
N LEU A 81 -2.38 -8.89 -0.73
CA LEU A 81 -1.38 -9.95 -0.82
C LEU A 81 -1.59 -11.07 0.21
N ALA A 82 -2.10 -10.74 1.40
CA ALA A 82 -2.44 -11.77 2.39
C ALA A 82 -3.63 -12.61 1.92
N ALA A 83 -4.66 -11.99 1.36
CA ALA A 83 -5.82 -12.69 0.82
C ALA A 83 -5.45 -13.55 -0.40
N ALA A 84 -4.69 -12.99 -1.34
CA ALA A 84 -4.30 -13.69 -2.56
C ALA A 84 -3.42 -14.91 -2.27
N ALA A 85 -2.63 -14.86 -1.19
CA ALA A 85 -1.82 -15.98 -0.73
C ALA A 85 -2.64 -17.21 -0.28
N VAL A 86 -3.93 -17.03 0.01
CA VAL A 86 -4.88 -18.11 0.31
C VAL A 86 -5.91 -18.33 -0.81
N GLY A 87 -5.65 -17.79 -2.01
CA GLY A 87 -6.45 -18.04 -3.21
C GLY A 87 -7.60 -17.07 -3.45
N VAL A 88 -7.70 -15.94 -2.73
CA VAL A 88 -8.76 -14.95 -2.90
C VAL A 88 -8.19 -13.56 -3.17
N VAL A 89 -8.57 -12.94 -4.29
CA VAL A 89 -8.26 -11.53 -4.56
C VAL A 89 -9.49 -10.69 -4.22
N PRO A 90 -9.44 -9.82 -3.19
CA PRO A 90 -10.52 -8.90 -2.89
C PRO A 90 -10.61 -7.83 -3.98
N ASP A 91 -11.84 -7.48 -4.37
CA ASP A 91 -12.10 -6.33 -5.24
C ASP A 91 -11.93 -5.05 -4.45
N MET A 92 -11.05 -4.17 -4.92
CA MET A 92 -10.70 -2.91 -4.29
C MET A 92 -11.25 -1.70 -5.05
N ALA A 93 -12.12 -1.89 -6.05
CA ALA A 93 -12.68 -0.81 -6.88
C ALA A 93 -13.42 0.24 -6.04
N GLU A 94 -14.11 -0.18 -4.99
CA GLU A 94 -14.83 0.71 -4.06
C GLU A 94 -14.06 0.94 -2.75
N LEU A 95 -12.72 0.88 -2.79
CA LEU A 95 -11.91 1.13 -1.61
C LEU A 95 -12.20 2.53 -1.06
N GLN A 96 -12.55 2.56 0.23
CA GLN A 96 -12.77 3.79 0.97
C GLN A 96 -11.74 3.96 2.07
N TRP A 97 -11.55 5.22 2.48
CA TRP A 97 -10.72 5.59 3.60
C TRP A 97 -11.44 6.54 4.55
N SER A 98 -11.03 6.49 5.82
CA SER A 98 -11.48 7.41 6.86
C SER A 98 -10.30 7.78 7.75
N TRP A 99 -10.20 9.06 8.06
CA TRP A 99 -9.15 9.64 8.89
C TRP A 99 -9.64 10.96 9.49
N ALA A 100 -9.17 11.32 10.69
CA ALA A 100 -9.35 12.63 11.32
C ALA A 100 -8.02 13.07 11.97
N PRO A 101 -7.79 14.36 12.23
CA PRO A 101 -6.55 14.83 12.85
C PRO A 101 -6.18 14.05 14.12
N GLY A 102 -4.94 13.58 14.22
CA GLY A 102 -4.47 12.73 15.33
C GLY A 102 -4.93 11.27 15.32
N GLU A 103 -5.91 10.90 14.49
CA GLU A 103 -6.45 9.53 14.42
C GLU A 103 -5.70 8.66 13.38
N PRO A 104 -5.71 7.32 13.53
CA PRO A 104 -5.15 6.43 12.53
C PRO A 104 -5.97 6.42 11.23
N ILE A 105 -5.28 6.21 10.10
CA ILE A 105 -5.93 5.99 8.80
C ILE A 105 -6.58 4.61 8.80
N ARG A 106 -7.87 4.56 8.45
CA ARG A 106 -8.66 3.33 8.31
C ARG A 106 -9.04 3.12 6.86
N LEU A 107 -8.91 1.89 6.37
CA LEU A 107 -9.37 1.49 5.04
C LEU A 107 -10.53 0.51 5.16
N GLY A 108 -11.42 0.53 4.18
CA GLY A 108 -12.55 -0.39 4.14
C GLY A 108 -13.15 -0.54 2.75
N VAL A 109 -13.77 -1.69 2.53
CA VAL A 109 -14.60 -2.00 1.36
C VAL A 109 -16.05 -2.19 1.86
N PRO A 110 -17.00 -1.32 1.45
CA PRO A 110 -18.38 -1.40 1.91
C PRO A 110 -19.05 -2.73 1.53
N GLU A 111 -18.77 -3.21 0.32
CA GLU A 111 -19.27 -4.48 -0.19
C GLU A 111 -18.09 -5.43 -0.47
N PRO A 112 -17.77 -6.37 0.44
CA PRO A 112 -16.68 -7.30 0.21
C PRO A 112 -17.05 -8.26 -0.93
N ARG A 113 -16.38 -8.07 -2.07
CA ARG A 113 -16.48 -8.88 -3.28
C ARG A 113 -15.07 -9.24 -3.73
N GLY A 114 -14.95 -10.19 -4.64
CA GLY A 114 -13.65 -10.60 -5.13
C GLY A 114 -13.73 -11.89 -5.93
N TRP A 115 -12.57 -12.46 -6.15
CA TRP A 115 -12.43 -13.59 -7.05
C TRP A 115 -11.51 -14.65 -6.47
N ARG A 116 -11.79 -15.91 -6.79
CA ARG A 116 -10.87 -17.02 -6.54
C ARG A 116 -9.84 -17.07 -7.66
N VAL A 117 -8.59 -17.25 -7.29
CA VAL A 117 -7.44 -17.32 -8.19
C VAL A 117 -6.65 -18.59 -7.96
N ASP A 118 -6.13 -19.17 -9.03
CA ASP A 118 -5.25 -20.34 -8.99
C ASP A 118 -3.78 -19.92 -9.18
N GLY A 119 -3.14 -19.67 -8.04
CA GLY A 119 -1.70 -19.42 -7.95
C GLY A 119 -1.25 -17.98 -8.23
N PRO A 120 0.07 -17.72 -8.08
CA PRO A 120 0.62 -16.36 -8.08
C PRO A 120 0.47 -15.61 -9.40
N ALA A 121 0.59 -16.30 -10.54
CA ALA A 121 0.56 -15.64 -11.85
C ALA A 121 -0.83 -15.07 -12.19
N GLU A 122 -1.90 -15.83 -11.90
CA GLU A 122 -3.28 -15.36 -12.06
C GLU A 122 -3.59 -14.25 -11.04
N ALA A 123 -3.21 -14.44 -9.78
CA ALA A 123 -3.37 -13.39 -8.77
C ALA A 123 -2.70 -12.07 -9.20
N ALA A 124 -1.46 -12.13 -9.71
CA ALA A 124 -0.72 -10.96 -10.16
C ALA A 124 -1.39 -10.26 -11.37
N SER A 125 -2.01 -11.02 -12.27
CA SER A 125 -2.70 -10.46 -13.45
C SER A 125 -3.93 -9.63 -13.09
N VAL A 126 -4.60 -9.98 -11.99
CA VAL A 126 -5.76 -9.27 -11.45
C VAL A 126 -5.32 -8.11 -10.57
N ILE A 127 -4.40 -8.37 -9.64
CA ILE A 127 -3.96 -7.40 -8.62
C ILE A 127 -3.26 -6.20 -9.25
N HIS A 128 -2.40 -6.44 -10.25
CA HIS A 128 -1.56 -5.39 -10.82
C HIS A 128 -2.38 -4.21 -11.37
N PRO A 129 -3.29 -4.37 -12.36
CA PRO A 129 -4.08 -3.24 -12.87
C PRO A 129 -4.99 -2.64 -11.79
N MET A 130 -5.62 -3.48 -10.96
CA MET A 130 -6.52 -3.01 -9.89
C MET A 130 -5.81 -2.08 -8.90
N VAL A 131 -4.63 -2.47 -8.41
CA VAL A 131 -3.92 -1.68 -7.40
C VAL A 131 -3.07 -0.58 -8.05
N VAL A 132 -2.29 -0.90 -9.08
CA VAL A 132 -1.37 0.07 -9.69
C VAL A 132 -2.16 1.16 -10.41
N ASP A 133 -3.04 0.77 -11.33
CA ASP A 133 -3.75 1.72 -12.18
C ASP A 133 -5.00 2.26 -11.48
N GLY A 134 -5.73 1.41 -10.76
CA GLY A 134 -6.97 1.79 -10.06
C GLY A 134 -6.77 2.61 -8.78
N LEU A 135 -5.66 2.42 -8.05
CA LEU A 135 -5.47 3.05 -6.73
C LEU A 135 -4.20 3.90 -6.62
N LEU A 136 -3.04 3.35 -6.98
CA LEU A 136 -1.76 4.02 -6.75
C LEU A 136 -1.48 5.15 -7.75
N ARG A 137 -1.89 5.02 -9.02
CA ARG A 137 -1.80 6.11 -10.01
C ARG A 137 -2.69 7.31 -9.63
N PRO A 138 -3.99 7.13 -9.29
CA PRO A 138 -4.83 8.21 -8.79
C PRO A 138 -4.28 8.86 -7.52
N LEU A 139 -3.87 8.05 -6.52
CA LEU A 139 -3.27 8.57 -5.30
C LEU A 139 -2.03 9.42 -5.60
N ARG A 140 -1.14 8.95 -6.49
CA ARG A 140 0.02 9.71 -6.93
C ARG A 140 -0.37 11.03 -7.57
N ALA A 141 -1.42 11.04 -8.41
CA ALA A 141 -1.89 12.25 -9.08
C ALA A 141 -2.39 13.29 -8.07
N SER A 142 -3.28 12.88 -7.14
CA SER A 142 -3.79 13.79 -6.10
C SER A 142 -2.70 14.25 -5.14
N MET A 143 -1.72 13.39 -4.80
CA MET A 143 -0.59 13.83 -3.97
C MET A 143 0.35 14.80 -4.71
N ALA A 144 0.45 14.72 -6.03
CA ALA A 144 1.27 15.63 -6.83
C ALA A 144 0.73 17.07 -6.85
N GLU A 145 -0.57 17.26 -6.61
CA GLU A 145 -1.20 18.57 -6.42
C GLU A 145 -0.75 19.24 -5.11
N ILE A 146 -0.37 18.44 -4.11
CA ILE A 146 0.09 18.91 -2.80
C ILE A 146 1.61 19.12 -2.82
N VAL A 147 2.37 18.08 -3.20
CA VAL A 147 3.83 18.11 -3.30
C VAL A 147 4.27 17.22 -4.47
N ARG A 148 5.00 17.82 -5.42
CA ARG A 148 5.58 17.06 -6.54
C ARG A 148 6.71 16.14 -6.04
N MET A 149 6.58 14.85 -6.33
CA MET A 149 7.59 13.83 -6.06
C MET A 149 8.09 13.21 -7.36
N ALA A 150 9.38 12.88 -7.42
CA ALA A 150 9.98 12.19 -8.56
C ALA A 150 9.31 10.82 -8.77
N GLY A 151 9.07 10.44 -10.03
CA GLY A 151 8.41 9.16 -10.35
C GLY A 151 9.12 7.95 -9.75
N GLY A 152 10.46 7.90 -9.85
CA GLY A 152 11.26 6.81 -9.27
C GLY A 152 11.18 6.73 -7.73
N LEU A 153 10.98 7.85 -7.03
CA LEU A 153 10.74 7.86 -5.58
C LEU A 153 9.38 7.25 -5.26
N VAL A 154 8.31 7.69 -5.93
CA VAL A 154 6.95 7.21 -5.69
C VAL A 154 6.85 5.71 -5.97
N TRP A 155 7.33 5.26 -7.12
CA TRP A 155 7.26 3.84 -7.49
C TRP A 155 8.25 2.97 -6.71
N GLY A 156 9.43 3.49 -6.35
CA GLY A 156 10.33 2.82 -5.42
C GLY A 156 9.74 2.65 -4.02
N ASN A 157 8.98 3.62 -3.52
CA ASN A 157 8.24 3.49 -2.26
C ASN A 157 7.09 2.46 -2.38
N ALA A 158 6.35 2.46 -3.49
CA ALA A 158 5.31 1.46 -3.74
C ALA A 158 5.88 0.03 -3.81
N ALA A 159 7.02 -0.15 -4.48
CA ALA A 159 7.71 -1.43 -4.60
C ALA A 159 8.32 -1.88 -3.25
N SER A 160 8.93 -0.96 -2.49
CA SER A 160 9.40 -1.22 -1.13
C SER A 160 8.26 -1.66 -0.19
N ALA A 161 7.12 -0.97 -0.26
CA ALA A 161 5.92 -1.34 0.48
C ALA A 161 5.40 -2.74 0.11
N LEU A 162 5.39 -3.07 -1.18
CA LEU A 162 5.04 -4.41 -1.67
C LEU A 162 6.02 -5.48 -1.17
N ALA A 163 7.33 -5.25 -1.30
CA ALA A 163 8.36 -6.17 -0.83
C ALA A 163 8.30 -6.38 0.70
N GLY A 164 7.93 -5.34 1.44
CA GLY A 164 7.72 -5.39 2.89
C GLY A 164 6.68 -6.43 3.33
N THR A 165 5.69 -6.75 2.49
CA THR A 165 4.65 -7.76 2.80
C THR A 165 5.22 -9.18 2.97
N MET A 166 6.43 -9.45 2.44
CA MET A 166 7.13 -10.73 2.63
C MET A 166 7.71 -10.91 4.03
N ARG A 167 7.86 -9.82 4.81
CA ARG A 167 8.46 -9.87 6.15
C ARG A 167 7.55 -10.54 7.18
N VAL A 168 6.24 -10.63 6.90
CA VAL A 168 5.33 -11.43 7.68
C VAL A 168 5.61 -12.91 7.38
N PRO A 169 5.87 -13.77 8.37
CA PRO A 169 6.13 -15.19 8.15
C PRO A 169 4.98 -15.90 7.40
N GLY A 170 5.31 -17.05 6.80
CA GLY A 170 4.30 -18.09 6.55
C GLY A 170 3.58 -18.10 5.19
N SER A 171 4.15 -17.57 4.11
CA SER A 171 3.59 -17.84 2.77
C SER A 171 4.62 -17.75 1.62
N PRO A 172 5.12 -18.90 1.11
CA PRO A 172 5.87 -18.97 -0.14
C PRO A 172 5.11 -18.42 -1.34
N VAL A 173 3.77 -18.60 -1.35
CA VAL A 173 2.87 -18.07 -2.38
C VAL A 173 2.91 -16.54 -2.41
N ARG A 174 2.85 -15.88 -1.23
CA ARG A 174 2.99 -14.41 -1.13
C ARG A 174 4.33 -13.94 -1.67
N ALA A 175 5.42 -14.64 -1.35
CA ALA A 175 6.75 -14.28 -1.85
C ALA A 175 6.87 -14.43 -3.37
N ALA A 176 6.28 -15.48 -3.96
CA ALA A 176 6.20 -15.64 -5.41
C ALA A 176 5.36 -14.52 -6.05
N LEU A 177 4.20 -14.21 -5.49
CA LEU A 177 3.31 -13.16 -5.96
C LEU A 177 3.95 -11.77 -5.91
N VAL A 178 4.71 -11.47 -4.86
CA VAL A 178 5.49 -10.22 -4.77
C VAL A 178 6.50 -10.12 -5.91
N ARG A 179 7.21 -11.20 -6.24
CA ARG A 179 8.14 -11.22 -7.38
C ARG A 179 7.43 -11.03 -8.71
N GLU A 180 6.29 -11.69 -8.93
CA GLU A 180 5.46 -11.54 -10.12
C GLU A 180 5.00 -10.09 -10.33
N LEU A 181 4.61 -9.40 -9.26
CA LEU A 181 4.18 -8.00 -9.31
C LEU A 181 5.35 -7.04 -9.51
N LEU A 182 6.49 -7.28 -8.86
CA LEU A 182 7.70 -6.46 -9.03
C LEU A 182 8.32 -6.57 -10.42
N ALA A 183 8.05 -7.65 -11.17
CA ALA A 183 8.48 -7.80 -12.55
C ALA A 183 7.68 -6.94 -13.55
N ARG A 184 6.66 -6.20 -13.10
CA ARG A 184 5.76 -5.43 -13.98
C ARG A 184 5.96 -3.93 -13.80
N GLU A 185 5.93 -3.20 -14.92
CA GLU A 185 5.92 -1.73 -14.89
C GLU A 185 4.69 -1.20 -14.12
N PRO A 186 4.80 -0.08 -13.37
CA PRO A 186 5.97 0.77 -13.17
C PRO A 186 6.85 0.36 -11.98
N LEU A 187 6.67 -0.85 -11.43
CA LEU A 187 7.44 -1.35 -10.28
C LEU A 187 8.76 -2.01 -10.74
N ALA A 188 8.79 -2.54 -11.95
CA ALA A 188 9.97 -3.14 -12.56
C ALA A 188 11.18 -2.21 -12.49
N GLY A 189 12.32 -2.78 -12.10
CA GLY A 189 13.58 -2.06 -11.99
C GLY A 189 13.67 -1.03 -10.85
N THR A 190 12.63 -0.84 -10.04
CA THR A 190 12.68 0.14 -8.93
C THR A 190 13.44 -0.39 -7.70
N LEU A 191 13.57 -1.71 -7.57
CA LEU A 191 14.40 -2.41 -6.60
C LEU A 191 15.53 -3.18 -7.32
N ASP A 192 16.62 -3.46 -6.62
CA ASP A 192 17.64 -4.44 -7.02
C ASP A 192 17.25 -5.88 -6.60
N ASP A 193 18.09 -6.85 -6.93
CA ASP A 193 17.82 -8.28 -6.65
C ASP A 193 17.81 -8.62 -5.15
N ARG A 194 18.33 -7.72 -4.30
CA ARG A 194 18.31 -7.82 -2.83
C ARG A 194 17.15 -7.03 -2.23
N PHE A 195 16.22 -6.54 -3.06
CA PHE A 195 15.12 -5.66 -2.69
C PHE A 195 15.56 -4.29 -2.15
N VAL A 196 16.77 -3.82 -2.48
CA VAL A 196 17.23 -2.46 -2.16
C VAL A 196 16.67 -1.49 -3.19
N ARG A 197 16.15 -0.35 -2.73
CA ARG A 197 15.62 0.67 -3.65
C ARG A 197 16.70 1.32 -4.50
N ARG A 198 16.37 1.59 -5.77
CA ARG A 198 17.16 2.47 -6.65
C ARG A 198 16.85 3.96 -6.49
N SER A 199 15.93 4.30 -5.58
CA SER A 199 15.56 5.66 -5.23
C SER A 199 15.61 5.87 -3.72
N CYS A 200 15.69 7.12 -3.28
CA CYS A 200 15.69 7.46 -1.86
C CYS A 200 14.27 7.79 -1.39
N CYS A 201 13.81 7.11 -0.32
CA CYS A 201 12.50 7.34 0.31
C CYS A 201 12.42 8.58 1.21
N LEU A 202 13.57 9.23 1.46
CA LEU A 202 13.75 10.42 2.29
C LEU A 202 13.62 10.21 3.80
N TYR A 203 13.42 8.97 4.28
CA TYR A 203 13.31 8.68 5.73
C TYR A 203 14.51 9.19 6.54
N TYR A 204 15.73 9.12 5.99
CA TYR A 204 16.95 9.60 6.64
C TYR A 204 16.94 11.11 6.99
N ARG A 205 15.98 11.88 6.45
CA ARG A 205 15.84 13.32 6.67
C ARG A 205 14.85 13.66 7.79
N VAL A 206 14.15 12.66 8.32
CA VAL A 206 13.32 12.81 9.52
C VAL A 206 14.25 13.06 10.72
N PRO A 207 14.00 14.06 11.57
CA PRO A 207 14.79 14.26 12.79
C PRO A 207 14.78 13.01 13.68
N GLY A 208 15.96 12.53 14.07
CA GLY A 208 16.11 11.26 14.80
C GLY A 208 15.83 10.01 13.96
N GLY A 209 15.53 10.15 12.67
CA GLY A 209 15.41 9.06 11.71
C GLY A 209 16.77 8.49 11.31
N GLY A 210 16.74 7.29 10.73
CA GLY A 210 17.94 6.59 10.26
C GLY A 210 17.81 6.16 8.80
N MET A 211 18.66 5.22 8.41
CA MET A 211 18.56 4.57 7.10
C MET A 211 17.49 3.47 7.17
N CYS A 212 16.66 3.38 6.13
CA CYS A 212 15.72 2.26 6.00
C CYS A 212 16.46 0.95 5.67
N GLY A 213 15.83 -0.19 5.96
CA GLY A 213 16.45 -1.51 5.74
C GLY A 213 16.67 -1.88 4.26
N ASP A 214 16.13 -1.09 3.33
CA ASP A 214 16.23 -1.21 1.88
C ASP A 214 16.73 0.11 1.24
N CYS A 215 17.51 0.89 2.01
CA CYS A 215 17.95 2.21 1.59
C CYS A 215 18.98 2.15 0.46
N GLY A 216 18.68 2.74 -0.69
CA GLY A 216 19.63 2.87 -1.81
C GLY A 216 20.86 3.74 -1.54
N LEU A 217 20.89 4.44 -0.40
CA LEU A 217 22.04 5.21 0.07
C LEU A 217 22.99 4.38 0.95
N LEU A 218 22.58 3.19 1.38
CA LEU A 218 23.50 2.25 2.00
C LEU A 218 24.44 1.74 0.90
N THR A 219 25.61 2.34 0.83
CA THR A 219 26.72 1.74 0.08
C THR A 219 27.09 0.45 0.80
N GLY A 220 27.23 -0.63 0.02
CA GLY A 220 27.39 -1.99 0.54
C GLY A 220 28.46 -2.06 1.63
N SER A 221 28.05 -2.56 2.79
CA SER A 221 28.95 -3.27 3.69
C SER A 221 29.28 -4.63 3.09
#